data_AF-A0A6V7UM68-F1
#
_entry.id   AF-A0A6V7UM68-F1
#
_cell.length_a   1.000
_cell.length_b   1.000
_cell.length_c   1.000
_cell.angle_alpha   90.00
_cell.angle_beta   90.00
_cell.angle_gamma   90.00
#
_symmetry.space_group_name_H-M   'P 1'
#
loop_
_entity.id
_entity.type
_entity.pdbx_description
1 polymer ?
#
loop_
_entity_poly.entity_id
_entity_poly.type
_entity_poly.pdbx_seq_one_letter_code
_entity_poly.pdbx_strand_id
1 'polypeptide(L)'
;MNYLRSFLDEAIRNFRETCEEDLHTFVASGMKNHYLYGSSLDINTYLTQTALEQRLQELKIINKLHNEEKEFWINLIKNTFTTNCVCLLIRPSGLKLDNKKHSYEKMVEDRKSRLGRSGLEEKARLYRIADEENKVWIKTKGVISEY
;
A
#
# COMPACT_ATOMS: atom_id res chain seq x y z
N MET A 1 4.56 -22.77 -18.46
CA MET A 1 5.75 -22.89 -17.59
C MET A 1 6.80 -21.85 -17.92
N ASN A 2 7.21 -21.68 -19.19
CA ASN A 2 8.19 -20.64 -19.56
C ASN A 2 7.80 -19.22 -19.12
N TYR A 3 6.51 -18.87 -19.21
CA TYR A 3 6.00 -17.58 -18.73
C TYR A 3 6.15 -17.37 -17.22
N LEU A 4 5.92 -18.43 -16.43
CA LEU A 4 6.01 -18.35 -14.97
C LEU A 4 7.47 -18.28 -14.50
N ARG A 5 8.38 -18.97 -15.20
CA ARG A 5 9.83 -18.82 -14.98
C ARG A 5 10.32 -17.42 -15.35
N SER A 6 9.91 -16.89 -16.50
CA SER A 6 10.22 -15.50 -16.89
C SER A 6 9.74 -14.48 -15.86
N PHE A 7 8.57 -14.69 -15.25
CA PHE A 7 8.07 -13.83 -14.18
C PHE A 7 8.95 -13.92 -12.91
N LEU A 8 9.40 -15.13 -12.55
CA LEU A 8 10.30 -15.31 -11.42
C LEU A 8 11.69 -14.72 -11.70
N ASP A 9 12.21 -14.83 -12.93
CA ASP A 9 13.48 -14.22 -13.34
C ASP A 9 13.41 -12.68 -13.22
N GLU A 10 12.29 -12.09 -13.64
CA GLU A 10 12.01 -10.67 -13.45
C GLU A 10 11.90 -10.30 -11.97
N ALA A 11 11.23 -11.11 -11.15
CA ALA A 11 11.18 -10.88 -9.71
C ALA A 11 12.57 -10.93 -9.05
N ILE A 12 13.44 -11.86 -9.48
CA ILE A 12 14.83 -11.94 -9.00
C ILE A 12 15.60 -10.66 -9.37
N ARG A 13 15.45 -10.18 -10.61
CA ARG A 13 16.11 -8.96 -11.08
C ARG A 13 15.63 -7.74 -10.28
N ASN A 14 14.32 -7.55 -10.17
CA ASN A 14 13.74 -6.41 -9.44
C ASN A 14 14.14 -6.42 -7.95
N PHE A 15 14.23 -7.61 -7.33
CA PHE A 15 14.73 -7.74 -5.97
C PHE A 15 16.17 -7.20 -5.85
N ARG A 16 17.06 -7.59 -6.78
CA ARG A 16 18.46 -7.15 -6.76
C ARG A 16 18.57 -5.65 -6.95
N GLU A 17 17.88 -5.10 -7.93
CA GLU A 17 17.83 -3.65 -8.18
C GLU A 17 17.35 -2.89 -6.94
N THR A 18 16.28 -3.36 -6.29
CA THR A 18 15.77 -2.74 -5.07
C THR A 18 16.78 -2.80 -3.92
N CYS A 19 17.49 -3.91 -3.75
CA CYS A 19 18.53 -4.03 -2.72
C CYS A 19 19.77 -3.19 -3.03
N GLU A 20 20.10 -2.96 -4.30
CA GLU A 20 21.24 -2.15 -4.73
C GLU A 20 20.95 -0.65 -4.64
N GLU A 21 19.74 -0.23 -5.01
CA GLU A 21 19.35 1.18 -5.06
C GLU A 21 18.80 1.70 -3.72
N ASP A 22 18.04 0.87 -2.97
CA ASP A 22 17.39 1.30 -1.73
C ASP A 22 17.20 0.15 -0.73
N LEU A 23 18.33 -0.37 -0.24
CA LEU A 23 18.36 -1.41 0.80
C LEU A 23 17.58 -1.01 2.06
N HIS A 24 17.61 0.28 2.42
CA HIS A 24 16.98 0.77 3.65
C HIS A 24 15.46 0.67 3.57
N THR A 25 14.85 1.09 2.45
CA THR A 25 13.41 0.98 2.25
C THR A 25 12.99 -0.49 2.17
N PHE A 26 13.76 -1.35 1.50
CA PHE A 26 13.49 -2.77 1.45
C PHE A 26 13.43 -3.41 2.85
N VAL A 27 14.47 -3.20 3.67
CA VAL A 27 14.53 -3.72 5.04
C VAL A 27 13.40 -3.15 5.89
N ALA A 28 13.14 -1.84 5.81
CA ALA A 28 12.08 -1.18 6.56
C ALA A 28 10.69 -1.75 6.20
N SER A 29 10.44 -2.01 4.91
CA SER A 29 9.20 -2.63 4.43
C SER A 29 9.05 -4.06 4.93
N GLY A 30 10.13 -4.86 4.88
CA GLY A 30 10.18 -6.21 5.43
C GLY A 30 9.89 -6.23 6.94
N MET A 31 10.50 -5.32 7.71
CA MET A 31 10.25 -5.15 9.14
C MET A 31 8.81 -4.73 9.43
N LYS A 32 8.26 -3.77 8.67
CA LYS A 32 6.88 -3.33 8.81
C LYS A 32 5.89 -4.47 8.55
N ASN A 33 6.08 -5.24 7.48
CA ASN A 33 5.23 -6.39 7.17
C ASN A 33 5.37 -7.50 8.22
N HIS A 34 6.57 -7.69 8.77
CA HIS A 34 6.79 -8.58 9.91
C HIS A 34 6.05 -8.11 11.16
N TYR A 35 6.08 -6.82 11.48
CA TYR A 35 5.35 -6.30 12.62
C TYR A 35 3.83 -6.43 12.47
N LEU A 36 3.30 -6.13 11.28
CA LEU A 36 1.86 -6.16 11.00
C LEU A 36 1.30 -7.57 10.84
N TYR A 37 2.06 -8.50 10.25
CA TYR A 37 1.56 -9.80 9.81
C TYR A 37 2.48 -10.98 10.17
N GLY A 38 3.64 -10.73 10.76
CA GLY A 38 4.61 -11.75 11.20
C GLY A 38 4.43 -12.23 12.62
N SER A 39 3.65 -11.51 13.41
CA SER A 39 3.26 -11.86 14.76
C SER A 39 2.15 -12.92 14.76
N SER A 40 2.43 -14.15 14.31
CA SER A 40 1.58 -15.26 14.75
C SER A 40 1.90 -15.53 16.23
N LEU A 41 1.14 -14.91 17.13
CA LEU A 41 0.63 -15.46 18.40
C LEU A 41 1.49 -16.48 19.19
N ASP A 42 2.82 -16.39 19.17
CA ASP A 42 3.69 -17.25 19.98
C ASP A 42 4.69 -16.38 20.73
N ILE A 43 4.64 -16.48 22.05
CA ILE A 43 5.35 -15.63 23.04
C ILE A 43 6.86 -15.93 23.05
N ASN A 44 7.31 -16.92 22.26
CA ASN A 44 8.70 -17.29 22.14
C ASN A 44 9.43 -16.43 21.10
N THR A 45 10.20 -15.46 21.61
CA THR A 45 11.06 -14.50 20.90
C THR A 45 12.01 -15.10 19.84
N TYR A 46 12.26 -16.41 19.90
CA TYR A 46 13.12 -17.11 18.93
C TYR A 46 12.43 -17.45 17.59
N LEU A 47 11.09 -17.62 17.59
CA LEU A 47 10.33 -17.90 16.38
C LEU A 47 10.11 -16.65 15.52
N THR A 48 10.06 -15.47 16.14
CA THR A 48 9.84 -14.19 15.45
C THR A 48 11.08 -13.72 14.68
N GLN A 49 12.26 -13.80 15.27
CA GLN A 49 13.51 -13.43 14.58
C GLN A 49 13.80 -14.35 13.41
N THR A 50 13.67 -15.67 13.58
CA THR A 50 13.89 -16.65 12.50
C THR A 50 12.91 -16.42 11.34
N ALA A 51 11.65 -16.07 11.64
CA ALA A 51 10.65 -15.74 10.62
C ALA A 51 10.96 -14.43 9.87
N LEU A 52 11.54 -13.44 10.55
CA LEU A 52 12.03 -12.22 9.90
C LEU A 52 13.23 -12.51 8.99
N GLU A 53 14.19 -13.30 9.47
CA GLU A 53 15.36 -13.72 8.69
C GLU A 53 14.95 -14.51 7.44
N GLN A 54 13.98 -15.41 7.56
CA GLN A 54 13.41 -16.13 6.41
C GLN A 54 12.72 -15.19 5.42
N ARG A 55 12.01 -14.15 5.90
CA ARG A 55 11.37 -13.15 5.04
C ARG A 55 12.37 -12.25 4.35
N LEU A 56 13.49 -11.91 4.99
CA LEU A 56 14.58 -11.17 4.35
C LEU A 56 15.34 -12.02 3.32
N GLN A 57 15.20 -13.34 3.36
CA GLN A 57 15.77 -14.28 2.39
C GLN A 57 14.83 -14.55 1.18
N GLU A 58 14.11 -13.53 0.68
CA GLU A 58 13.18 -13.71 -0.45
C GLU A 58 13.86 -14.35 -1.67
N LEU A 59 15.11 -13.97 -1.99
CA LEU A 59 15.87 -14.59 -3.09
C LEU A 59 16.00 -16.11 -2.97
N LYS A 60 16.23 -16.63 -1.76
CA LYS A 60 16.36 -18.07 -1.55
C LYS A 60 15.04 -18.78 -1.82
N ILE A 61 13.94 -18.15 -1.41
CA ILE A 61 12.59 -18.66 -1.66
C ILE A 61 12.28 -18.61 -3.15
N ILE A 62 12.54 -17.48 -3.82
CA ILE A 62 12.29 -17.31 -5.25
C ILE A 62 13.11 -18.31 -6.07
N ASN A 63 14.39 -18.50 -5.75
CA ASN A 63 15.26 -19.49 -6.40
C ASN A 63 14.76 -20.93 -6.18
N LYS A 64 14.25 -21.25 -4.98
CA LYS A 64 13.63 -22.55 -4.72
C LYS A 64 12.42 -22.73 -5.63
N LEU A 65 11.50 -21.78 -5.61
CA LEU A 65 10.28 -21.79 -6.43
C LEU A 65 10.57 -21.89 -7.93
N HIS A 66 11.59 -21.18 -8.41
CA HIS A 66 12.01 -21.21 -9.82
C HIS A 66 12.33 -22.63 -10.31
N ASN A 67 12.90 -23.46 -9.43
CA ASN A 67 13.33 -24.82 -9.76
C ASN A 67 12.26 -25.89 -9.48
N GLU A 68 11.10 -25.52 -8.94
CA GLU A 68 10.01 -26.47 -8.67
C GLU A 68 9.40 -27.03 -9.97
N GLU A 69 8.87 -28.25 -9.87
CA GLU A 69 8.24 -28.92 -11.00
C GLU A 69 6.88 -28.31 -11.36
N LYS A 70 6.42 -28.55 -12.59
CA LYS A 70 5.12 -28.07 -13.07
C LYS A 70 3.96 -28.47 -12.16
N GLU A 71 4.01 -29.67 -11.60
CA GLU A 71 2.92 -30.20 -10.77
C GLU A 71 2.78 -29.44 -9.45
N PHE A 72 3.89 -28.97 -8.87
CA PHE A 72 3.87 -28.11 -7.70
C PHE A 72 3.05 -26.84 -7.95
N TRP A 73 3.30 -26.15 -9.07
CA TRP A 73 2.62 -24.91 -9.42
C TRP A 73 1.14 -25.11 -9.71
N ILE A 74 0.79 -26.21 -10.40
CA ILE A 74 -0.61 -26.57 -10.64
C ILE A 74 -1.34 -26.79 -9.32
N ASN A 75 -0.72 -27.53 -8.39
CA ASN A 75 -1.31 -27.83 -7.09
C ASN A 75 -1.42 -26.58 -6.22
N LEU A 76 -0.42 -25.70 -6.24
CA LEU A 76 -0.47 -24.42 -5.54
C LEU A 76 -1.66 -23.57 -6.01
N ILE A 77 -1.81 -23.39 -7.33
CA ILE A 77 -2.92 -22.61 -7.89
C ILE A 77 -4.26 -23.24 -7.52
N LYS A 78 -4.40 -24.56 -7.68
CA LYS A 78 -5.61 -25.29 -7.31
C LYS A 78 -5.95 -25.14 -5.84
N ASN A 79 -4.98 -25.15 -4.94
CA ASN A 79 -5.23 -25.06 -3.50
C ASN A 79 -5.53 -23.63 -3.04
N THR A 80 -4.87 -22.63 -3.65
CA THR A 80 -4.97 -21.23 -3.22
C THR A 80 -6.17 -20.51 -3.82
N PHE A 81 -6.44 -20.69 -5.12
CA PHE A 81 -7.44 -19.90 -5.84
C PHE A 81 -8.83 -20.56 -5.93
N THR A 82 -9.02 -21.75 -5.36
CA THR A 82 -10.34 -22.40 -5.37
C THR A 82 -11.18 -22.09 -4.15
N THR A 83 -10.56 -21.68 -3.03
CA THR A 83 -11.25 -21.67 -1.73
C THR A 83 -11.65 -20.29 -1.21
N ASN A 84 -11.14 -19.16 -1.73
CA ASN A 84 -11.44 -17.82 -1.19
C ASN A 84 -11.32 -16.70 -2.24
N CYS A 85 -12.04 -16.77 -3.36
CA CYS A 85 -12.04 -15.69 -4.35
C CYS A 85 -13.24 -14.75 -4.17
N VAL A 86 -12.97 -13.45 -4.00
CA VAL A 86 -14.00 -12.39 -4.05
C VAL A 86 -13.98 -11.77 -5.44
N CYS A 87 -15.07 -11.93 -6.18
CA CYS A 87 -15.27 -11.24 -7.45
C CYS A 87 -16.07 -9.95 -7.21
N LEU A 88 -15.44 -8.80 -7.45
CA LEU A 88 -16.09 -7.50 -7.34
C LEU A 88 -16.63 -7.05 -8.70
N LEU A 89 -17.95 -7.02 -8.84
CA LEU A 89 -18.60 -6.44 -10.01
C LEU A 89 -18.90 -4.96 -9.76
N ILE A 90 -18.06 -4.08 -10.30
CA ILE A 90 -18.24 -2.63 -10.17
C ILE A 90 -18.88 -2.11 -11.44
N ARG A 91 -20.06 -1.48 -11.31
CA ARG A 91 -20.73 -0.76 -12.41
C ARG A 91 -20.78 0.73 -12.09
N PRO A 92 -20.39 1.60 -13.03
CA PRO A 92 -20.56 3.04 -12.86
C PRO A 92 -22.06 3.37 -12.76
N SER A 93 -22.42 4.28 -11.87
CA SER A 93 -23.81 4.70 -11.66
C SER A 93 -23.85 6.20 -11.37
N GLY A 94 -24.42 6.97 -12.30
CA GLY A 94 -24.65 8.40 -12.12
C GLY A 94 -25.53 8.67 -10.90
N LEU A 95 -26.58 7.87 -10.68
CA LEU A 95 -27.45 8.00 -9.51
C LEU A 95 -26.69 7.86 -8.17
N LYS A 96 -25.75 6.92 -8.05
CA LYS A 96 -24.92 6.79 -6.84
C LYS A 96 -23.98 7.98 -6.66
N LEU A 97 -23.49 8.55 -7.76
CA LEU A 97 -22.65 9.75 -7.74
C LEU A 97 -23.47 10.96 -7.25
N ASP A 98 -24.66 11.16 -7.80
CA ASP A 98 -25.56 12.26 -7.45
C ASP A 98 -26.03 12.16 -5.99
N ASN A 99 -26.40 10.95 -5.53
CA ASN A 99 -26.75 10.73 -4.13
C ASN A 99 -25.58 11.02 -3.18
N LYS A 100 -24.35 10.65 -3.58
CA LYS A 100 -23.16 10.94 -2.78
C LYS A 100 -22.85 12.43 -2.75
N LYS A 101 -23.05 13.14 -3.88
CA LYS A 101 -22.93 14.59 -3.96
C LYS A 101 -23.93 15.28 -3.03
N HIS A 102 -25.21 14.91 -3.11
CA HIS A 102 -26.25 15.47 -2.26
C HIS A 102 -26.02 15.19 -0.77
N SER A 103 -25.59 13.97 -0.42
CA SER A 103 -25.21 13.61 0.95
C SER A 103 -24.03 14.45 1.46
N TYR A 104 -23.05 14.72 0.60
CA TYR A 104 -21.91 15.57 0.95
C TYR A 104 -22.32 17.02 1.14
N GLU A 105 -23.16 17.57 0.25
CA GLU A 105 -23.70 18.94 0.37
C GLU A 105 -24.44 19.13 1.69
N LYS A 106 -25.34 18.20 2.03
CA LYS A 106 -26.05 18.22 3.31
C LYS A 106 -25.10 18.15 4.51
N MET A 107 -24.11 17.26 4.47
CA MET A 107 -23.10 17.16 5.53
C MET A 107 -22.29 18.46 5.68
N VAL A 108 -21.98 19.15 4.58
CA VAL A 108 -21.28 20.45 4.61
C VAL A 108 -22.18 21.51 5.25
N GLU A 109 -23.46 21.55 4.90
CA GLU A 109 -24.42 22.49 5.45
C GLU A 109 -24.62 22.28 6.96
N ASP A 110 -24.77 21.04 7.41
CA ASP A 110 -24.82 20.67 8.83
C ASP A 110 -23.55 21.08 9.60
N ARG A 111 -22.37 20.93 8.96
CA ARG A 111 -21.11 21.38 9.57
C ARG A 111 -21.02 22.90 9.66
N LYS A 112 -21.51 23.62 8.64
CA LYS A 112 -21.55 25.09 8.65
C LYS A 112 -22.50 25.61 9.73
N SER A 113 -23.69 25.01 9.87
CA SER A 113 -24.65 25.41 10.89
C SER A 113 -24.12 25.18 12.30
N ARG A 114 -23.45 24.05 12.55
CA ARG A 114 -22.80 23.75 13.85
C ARG A 114 -21.66 24.68 14.21
N LEU A 115 -20.91 25.20 13.24
CA LEU A 115 -19.79 26.11 13.49
C LEU A 115 -20.23 27.52 13.88
N GLY A 116 -21.40 27.96 13.40
CA GLY A 116 -21.86 29.33 13.58
C GLY A 116 -20.95 30.38 12.93
N ARG A 117 -21.27 31.66 13.08
CA ARG A 117 -20.56 32.75 12.40
C ARG A 117 -19.10 32.89 12.83
N SER A 118 -18.84 32.86 14.13
CA SER A 118 -17.47 32.95 14.68
C SER A 118 -16.60 31.76 14.28
N GLY A 119 -17.15 30.54 14.29
CA GLY A 119 -16.43 29.35 13.85
C GLY A 119 -16.11 29.34 12.35
N LEU A 120 -16.99 29.92 11.52
CA LEU A 120 -16.73 30.10 10.09
C LEU A 120 -15.67 31.15 9.80
N GLU A 121 -15.69 32.28 10.52
CA GLU A 121 -14.69 33.35 10.40
C GLU A 121 -13.29 32.85 10.80
N GLU A 122 -13.19 32.08 11.90
CA GLU A 122 -11.92 31.48 12.32
C GLU A 122 -11.43 30.42 11.32
N LYS A 123 -12.32 29.58 10.77
CA LYS A 123 -11.94 28.64 9.72
C LYS A 123 -11.41 29.37 8.48
N ALA A 124 -12.04 30.47 8.07
CA ALA A 124 -11.60 31.28 6.94
C ALA A 124 -10.23 31.94 7.19
N ARG A 125 -9.90 32.27 8.45
CA ARG A 125 -8.56 32.72 8.84
C ARG A 125 -7.53 31.60 8.71
N LEU A 126 -7.82 30.42 9.25
CA LEU A 126 -6.95 29.24 9.16
C LEU A 126 -6.70 28.81 7.72
N TYR A 127 -7.71 28.84 6.85
CA TYR A 127 -7.53 28.55 5.42
C TYR A 127 -6.59 29.53 4.73
N ARG A 128 -6.65 30.83 5.06
CA ARG A 128 -5.75 31.84 4.50
C ARG A 128 -4.30 31.60 4.94
N ILE A 129 -4.10 31.31 6.22
CA ILE A 129 -2.77 30.97 6.76
C ILE A 129 -2.21 29.73 6.04
N ALA A 130 -3.00 28.67 5.92
CA ALA A 130 -2.56 27.45 5.23
C ALA A 130 -2.25 27.66 3.74
N ASP A 131 -2.99 28.53 3.05
CA ASP A 131 -2.72 28.88 1.65
C ASP A 131 -1.42 29.69 1.51
N GLU A 132 -1.16 30.61 2.43
CA GLU A 132 0.10 31.36 2.51
C GLU A 132 1.28 30.44 2.80
N GLU A 133 1.15 29.51 3.75
CA GLU A 133 2.16 28.50 4.07
C GLU A 133 2.43 27.57 2.88
N ASN A 134 1.39 27.12 2.17
CA ASN A 134 1.55 26.30 0.97
C ASN A 134 2.28 27.06 -0.15
N LYS A 135 1.98 28.33 -0.37
CA LYS A 135 2.70 29.17 -1.35
C LYS A 135 4.18 29.31 -0.99
N VAL A 136 4.49 29.48 0.30
CA VAL A 136 5.88 29.50 0.78
C VAL A 136 6.52 28.13 0.58
N TRP A 137 5.84 27.04 0.93
CA TRP A 137 6.37 25.69 0.74
C TRP A 137 6.66 25.36 -0.73
N ILE A 138 5.75 25.71 -1.64
CA ILE A 138 5.95 25.53 -3.10
C ILE A 138 7.14 26.37 -3.58
N LYS A 139 7.30 27.62 -3.11
CA LYS A 139 8.46 28.45 -3.47
C LYS A 139 9.79 27.91 -2.91
N THR A 140 9.76 27.34 -1.71
CA THR A 140 10.98 26.90 -1.00
C THR A 140 11.38 25.46 -1.37
N LYS A 141 10.41 24.60 -1.72
CA LYS A 141 10.64 23.17 -2.05
C LYS A 141 10.30 22.78 -3.50
N GLY A 142 9.66 23.65 -4.27
CA GLY A 142 9.32 23.43 -5.68
C GLY A 142 10.49 23.58 -6.66
N VAL A 143 11.75 23.54 -6.19
CA VAL A 143 12.97 23.44 -7.03
C VAL A 143 13.43 21.97 -7.14
N ILE A 144 12.52 21.01 -7.03
CA ILE A 144 12.80 19.61 -7.40
C ILE A 144 11.67 19.11 -8.30
N SER A 145 11.62 19.64 -9.53
CA SER A 145 11.02 18.95 -10.66
C SER A 145 11.61 19.42 -11.99
N GLU A 146 12.93 19.39 -12.11
CA GLU A 146 13.61 19.35 -13.42
C GLU A 146 14.88 18.53 -13.25
N TYR A 147 14.74 17.19 -13.12
CA TYR A 147 15.65 16.16 -13.61
C TYR A 147 14.90 14.83 -13.66
#